data_AF-A0A924CIX1-F1
#
_entry.id   AF-A0A924CIX1-F1
#
_cell.length_a   1.000
_cell.length_b   1.000
_cell.length_c   1.000
_cell.angle_alpha   90.00
_cell.angle_beta   90.00
_cell.angle_gamma   90.00
#
_symmetry.space_group_name_H-M   'P 1'
#
loop_
_entity.id
_entity.type
_entity.pdbx_description
1 polymer ?
#
loop_
_entity_poly.entity_id
_entity_poly.type
_entity_poly.pdbx_seq_one_letter_code
_entity_poly.pdbx_strand_id
1 'polypeptide(L)' 'MQNLPSGSCVGLLLAAGRGRRFDATGERDKLRQVLPGGRTVAAAAAANLLTVLPHVIAVVRPDAPLLACELAAL' A
#
# COMPACT_ATOMS: atom_id res chain seq x y z
N MET A 1 -12.38 -12.52 9.27
CA MET A 1 -12.06 -11.26 9.99
C MET A 1 -11.12 -11.62 11.13
N GLN A 2 -9.88 -11.12 11.13
CA GLN A 2 -8.93 -11.43 12.20
C GLN A 2 -9.30 -10.61 13.45
N ASN A 3 -9.32 -11.25 14.63
CA ASN A 3 -9.72 -10.64 15.89
C ASN A 3 -8.52 -9.94 16.51
N LEU A 4 -8.53 -8.61 16.55
CA LEU A 4 -7.43 -7.80 17.07
C LEU A 4 -7.61 -7.57 18.58
N PRO A 5 -6.56 -7.69 19.40
CA PRO A 5 -6.68 -7.47 20.84
C PRO A 5 -7.12 -6.03 21.13
N SER A 6 -8.03 -5.87 22.11
CA SER A 6 -8.51 -4.57 22.59
C SER A 6 -7.32 -3.68 22.99
N GLY A 7 -7.16 -2.53 22.32
CA GLY A 7 -6.04 -1.61 22.51
C GLY A 7 -4.95 -1.66 21.42
N SER A 8 -5.07 -2.53 20.41
CA SER A 8 -4.14 -2.53 19.27
C SER A 8 -4.54 -1.52 18.19
N CYS A 9 -3.58 -0.70 17.75
CA CYS A 9 -3.74 0.19 16.61
C CYS A 9 -3.47 -0.56 15.30
N VAL A 10 -4.33 -0.36 14.30
CA VAL A 10 -4.16 -0.92 12.95
C VAL A 10 -3.83 0.20 11.99
N GLY A 11 -2.78 0.02 11.19
CA GLY A 11 -2.45 0.93 10.10
C GLY A 11 -3.37 0.69 8.92
N LEU A 12 -3.89 1.76 8.32
CA LEU A 12 -4.66 1.68 7.08
C LEU A 12 -3.87 2.36 5.94
N LEU A 13 -3.43 1.56 4.97
CA LEU A 13 -2.79 2.07 3.77
C LEU A 13 -3.83 2.19 2.64
N LEU A 14 -4.20 3.43 2.30
CA LEU A 14 -5.15 3.71 1.22
C LEU A 14 -4.44 3.71 -0.14
N ALA A 15 -4.38 2.53 -0.77
CA ALA A 15 -3.66 2.25 -2.02
C ALA A 15 -4.60 2.04 -3.23
N ALA A 16 -5.84 2.51 -3.15
CA ALA A 16 -6.85 2.34 -4.21
C ALA A 16 -6.96 3.54 -5.18
N GLY A 17 -6.16 4.60 -4.99
CA GLY A 17 -6.24 5.82 -5.80
C GLY A 17 -5.77 5.63 -7.24
N ARG A 18 -6.45 6.27 -8.21
CA ARG A 18 -6.08 6.27 -9.65
C ARG A 18 -4.87 7.16 -9.98
N GLY A 19 -4.39 7.96 -9.04
CA GLY A 19 -3.20 8.80 -9.28
C GLY A 19 -3.36 9.83 -10.39
N ARG A 20 -4.57 10.25 -10.79
CA ARG A 20 -4.80 11.18 -11.93
C ARG A 20 -4.04 12.52 -11.86
N ARG A 21 -3.72 13.00 -10.65
CA ARG A 21 -2.87 14.20 -10.46
C ARG A 21 -1.38 13.93 -10.72
N PHE A 22 -0.99 12.67 -10.70
CA PHE A 22 0.37 12.19 -10.89
C PHE A 22 0.60 11.71 -12.32
N ASP A 23 -0.43 11.10 -12.90
CA ASP A 23 -0.51 10.80 -14.32
C ASP A 23 -1.95 10.99 -14.79
N ALA A 24 -2.20 12.04 -15.58
CA ALA A 24 -3.53 12.35 -16.09
C ALA A 24 -4.08 11.25 -17.03
N THR A 25 -3.19 10.49 -17.67
CA THR A 25 -3.56 9.36 -18.52
C THR A 25 -4.05 8.15 -17.71
N GLY A 26 -3.63 8.05 -16.44
CA GLY A 26 -3.90 6.90 -15.58
C GLY A 26 -3.12 5.64 -15.96
N GLU A 27 -2.24 5.70 -16.97
CA GLU A 27 -1.43 4.58 -17.45
C GLU A 27 -0.34 4.19 -16.45
N ARG A 28 0.28 5.18 -15.77
CA ARG A 28 1.27 4.90 -14.74
C ARG A 28 0.63 4.80 -13.37
N ASP A 29 0.73 3.62 -12.77
CA ASP A 29 0.39 3.42 -11.38
C ASP A 29 1.43 4.11 -10.48
N LYS A 30 1.08 5.31 -9.98
CA LYS A 30 1.90 6.09 -9.05
C LYS A 30 2.46 5.22 -7.92
N LEU A 31 1.65 4.29 -7.42
CA LEU A 31 2.00 3.47 -6.26
C LEU A 31 3.11 2.48 -6.57
N ARG A 32 3.29 2.14 -7.86
CA ARG A 32 4.34 1.24 -8.36
C ARG A 32 5.57 1.97 -8.88
N GLN A 33 5.65 3.30 -8.74
CA GLN A 33 6.88 4.01 -9.05
C GLN A 33 7.98 3.65 -8.07
N VAL A 34 9.16 3.35 -8.61
CA VAL A 34 10.32 2.96 -7.84
C VAL A 34 10.99 4.21 -7.27
N LEU A 35 11.18 4.23 -5.95
CA LEU A 35 11.93 5.24 -5.23
C LEU A 35 13.45 4.96 -5.32
N PRO A 36 14.30 5.97 -5.07
CA PRO A 36 15.72 5.72 -4.80
C PRO A 36 15.85 4.70 -3.66
N GLY A 37 16.44 3.53 -3.95
CA GLY A 37 16.45 2.38 -3.04
C GLY A 37 15.66 1.16 -3.53
N GLY A 38 15.02 1.23 -4.69
CA GLY A 38 14.50 0.06 -5.40
C GLY A 38 13.10 -0.41 -4.97
N ARG A 39 12.57 0.10 -3.85
CA ARG A 39 11.19 -0.15 -3.44
C ARG A 39 10.20 0.75 -4.18
N THR A 40 8.99 0.25 -4.42
CA THR A 40 7.91 1.11 -4.88
C THR A 40 7.44 2.06 -3.78
N VAL A 41 6.73 3.11 -4.16
CA VAL A 41 6.04 4.01 -3.20
C VAL A 41 5.13 3.22 -2.25
N ALA A 42 4.40 2.24 -2.77
CA ALA A 42 3.50 1.42 -1.97
C ALA A 42 4.26 0.56 -0.95
N ALA A 43 5.31 -0.13 -1.39
CA ALA A 43 6.12 -0.98 -0.53
C ALA A 43 6.85 -0.17 0.55
N ALA A 44 7.37 1.02 0.20
CA ALA A 44 7.98 1.91 1.18
C ALA A 44 6.97 2.41 2.22
N ALA A 45 5.76 2.80 1.80
CA ALA A 45 4.71 3.25 2.73
C ALA A 45 4.25 2.14 3.67
N ALA A 46 4.02 0.93 3.15
CA ALA A 46 3.65 -0.23 3.96
C ALA A 46 4.75 -0.62 4.94
N ALA A 47 6.01 -0.70 4.48
CA ALA A 47 7.14 -0.99 5.35
C ALA A 47 7.28 0.05 6.48
N ASN A 48 7.10 1.34 6.18
CA ASN A 48 7.12 2.38 7.21
C ASN A 48 6.03 2.18 8.26
N LEU A 49 4.80 1.84 7.85
CA LEU A 49 3.72 1.54 8.81
C LEU A 49 4.06 0.30 9.67
N LEU A 50 4.61 -0.74 9.07
CA LEU A 50 5.00 -1.98 9.76
C LEU A 50 6.18 -1.79 10.74
N THR A 51 6.96 -0.72 10.62
CA THR A 51 8.02 -0.42 11.61
C THR A 51 7.46 -0.02 12.97
N VAL A 52 6.20 0.44 13.03
CA VAL A 52 5.59 1.01 14.24
C VAL A 52 4.28 0.34 14.63
N LEU A 53 3.55 -0.24 13.68
CA LEU A 53 2.25 -0.86 13.90
C LEU A 53 2.34 -2.38 13.73
N PRO A 54 1.71 -3.16 14.64
CA PRO A 54 1.76 -4.62 14.58
C PRO A 54 0.95 -5.19 13.39
N HIS A 55 -0.02 -4.42 12.88
CA HIS A 55 -0.89 -4.84 11.79
C HIS A 55 -1.18 -3.67 10.85
N VAL A 56 -1.12 -3.94 9.55
CA VAL A 56 -1.46 -2.98 8.50
C VAL A 56 -2.44 -3.63 7.51
N ILE A 57 -3.50 -2.91 7.18
CA ILE A 57 -4.46 -3.29 6.14
C ILE A 57 -4.25 -2.36 4.95
N ALA A 58 -3.94 -2.92 3.78
CA ALA A 58 -3.89 -2.18 2.54
C ALA A 58 -5.23 -2.28 1.80
N VAL A 59 -5.81 -1.13 1.46
CA VAL A 59 -7.00 -1.03 0.62
C VAL A 59 -6.54 -0.83 -0.82
N VAL A 60 -6.72 -1.84 -1.66
CA VAL A 60 -6.34 -1.85 -3.08
C VAL A 60 -7.57 -1.89 -3.98
N ARG A 61 -7.42 -1.47 -5.24
CA ARG A 61 -8.49 -1.65 -6.22
C ARG A 61 -8.57 -3.10 -6.68
N PRO A 62 -9.76 -3.60 -7.06
CA PRO A 62 -9.92 -4.93 -7.66
C PRO A 62 -9.10 -5.12 -8.95
N ASP A 63 -8.89 -4.05 -9.73
CA ASP A 63 -8.16 -4.08 -11.00
C ASP A 63 -6.64 -3.87 -10.85
N ALA A 64 -6.10 -3.94 -9.62
CA ALA A 64 -4.68 -3.76 -9.33
C ALA A 64 -4.04 -5.00 -8.65
N PRO A 65 -4.11 -6.20 -9.26
CA PRO A 65 -3.66 -7.44 -8.62
C PRO A 65 -2.15 -7.45 -8.33
N LEU A 66 -1.33 -6.82 -9.17
CA LEU A 66 0.11 -6.73 -8.96
C LEU A 66 0.46 -5.92 -7.70
N LEU A 67 -0.28 -4.83 -7.45
CA LEU A 67 -0.11 -4.01 -6.25
C LEU A 67 -0.57 -4.78 -5.00
N ALA A 68 -1.65 -5.55 -5.11
CA ALA A 68 -2.13 -6.40 -4.03
C ALA A 68 -1.11 -7.49 -3.66
N CYS A 69 -0.56 -8.19 -4.66
CA CYS A 69 0.47 -9.21 -4.46
C CYS A 69 1.75 -8.62 -3.85
N GLU A 70 2.19 -7.45 -4.33
CA GLU A 70 3.36 -6.76 -3.78
C GLU A 70 3.18 -6.43 -2.30
N LEU A 71 2.03 -5.85 -1.93
CA LEU A 71 1.75 -5.45 -0.54
C LEU A 71 1.52 -6.64 0.40
N ALA A 72 0.99 -7.75 -0.10
CA ALA A 72 0.78 -8.97 0.68
C ALA A 72 2.07 -9.76 0.96
N ALA A 73 3.17 -9.43 0.27
CA ALA A 73 4.46 -10.09 0.44
C ALA A 73 5.37 -9.41 1.49
N LEU A 74 4.89 -8.36 2.16
CA LEU A 74 5.59 -7.64 3.22
C LEU A 74 5.25 -8.19 4.60
#